data_AF-D6GQK3-F1
#
_entry.id   AF-D6GQK3-F1
#
_cell.length_a   1.000
_cell.length_b   1.000
_cell.length_c   1.000
_cell.angle_alpha   90.00
_cell.angle_beta   90.00
_cell.angle_gamma   90.00
#
_symmetry.space_group_name_H-M   'P 1'
#
loop_
_entity.id
_entity.type
_entity.pdbx_description
1 polymer ?
#
loop_
_entity_poly.entity_id
_entity_poly.type
_entity_poly.pdbx_seq_one_letter_code
_entity_poly.pdbx_strand_id
1 'polypeptide(L)'
;MKKISTVLLLIVVIFVPNVSFAGDIPEWLLQDEDTQTFIGEVKEMTEESVTLIQRYNIKGEFEEGSKQTYPVRSSLILGDVKAGETVLCGYADENNLTLYKIKKFENGRIELSDDYPMTKRLEDYINNGDFAKAELKRLLNSSDKDTGKHTEQSEPKEETSVKHPDKTDAIGGADGSTSIVIENTGMVDIWKFVVGIGILLVTTGVLLIKRQKRTR
;
A
#
# COMPACT_ATOMS: atom_id res chain seq x y z
N MET A 1 2.74 44.99 27.79
CA MET A 1 2.26 44.36 26.55
C MET A 1 3.11 43.19 26.04
N LYS A 2 4.43 43.11 26.34
CA LYS A 2 5.27 41.96 25.89
C LYS A 2 4.96 40.61 26.56
N LYS A 3 4.44 40.59 27.80
CA LYS A 3 4.15 39.35 28.55
C LYS A 3 2.82 38.68 28.16
N ILE A 4 1.89 39.43 27.58
CA ILE A 4 0.58 38.93 27.16
C ILE A 4 0.69 38.20 25.80
N SER A 5 1.61 38.65 24.94
CA SER A 5 1.90 38.04 23.64
C SER A 5 2.50 36.64 23.77
N THR A 6 3.39 36.42 24.74
CA THR A 6 4.03 35.09 24.94
C THR A 6 3.05 34.04 25.44
N VAL A 7 2.07 34.42 26.28
CA VAL A 7 1.05 33.49 26.78
C VAL A 7 0.05 33.12 25.67
N LEU A 8 -0.30 34.07 24.80
CA LEU A 8 -1.17 33.81 23.65
C LEU A 8 -0.51 32.84 22.65
N LEU A 9 0.80 32.98 22.41
CA LEU A 9 1.55 32.07 21.53
C LEU A 9 1.62 30.64 22.09
N LEU A 10 1.71 30.51 23.42
CA LEU A 10 1.76 29.21 24.09
C LEU A 10 0.41 28.49 24.08
N ILE A 11 -0.70 29.23 24.12
CA ILE A 11 -2.07 28.68 24.00
C ILE A 11 -2.36 28.20 22.57
N VAL A 12 -1.83 28.86 21.55
CA VAL A 12 -2.00 28.45 20.14
C VAL A 12 -1.25 27.15 19.82
N VAL A 13 -0.13 26.87 20.48
CA VAL A 13 0.62 25.61 20.29
C VAL A 13 -0.06 24.41 20.96
N ILE A 14 -0.85 24.63 22.01
CA ILE A 14 -1.58 23.54 22.71
C ILE A 14 -2.89 23.18 21.98
N PHE A 15 -3.38 24.04 21.08
CA PHE A 15 -4.61 23.85 20.30
C PHE A 15 -4.36 23.46 18.84
N VAL A 16 -3.29 22.69 18.56
CA VAL A 16 -3.33 21.81 17.39
C VAL A 16 -3.99 20.53 17.86
N PRO A 17 -5.31 20.35 17.68
CA PRO A 17 -5.87 19.03 17.86
C PRO A 17 -5.17 18.11 16.86
N ASN A 18 -4.42 17.13 17.36
CA ASN A 18 -4.18 15.89 16.62
C ASN A 18 -5.52 15.16 16.52
N VAL A 19 -6.47 15.74 15.78
CA VAL A 19 -7.71 15.08 15.42
C VAL A 19 -7.39 14.22 14.20
N SER A 20 -7.03 12.97 14.45
CA SER A 20 -7.40 11.92 13.51
C SER A 20 -8.93 11.92 13.51
N PHE A 21 -9.54 12.64 12.57
CA PHE A 21 -10.93 12.38 12.26
C PHE A 21 -10.98 10.94 11.77
N ALA A 22 -11.77 10.09 12.43
CA ALA A 22 -11.94 8.70 12.01
C ALA A 22 -12.42 8.57 10.55
N GLY A 23 -12.87 9.65 9.92
CA GLY A 23 -13.19 9.72 8.50
C GLY A 23 -11.99 9.84 7.56
N ASP A 24 -10.81 10.20 8.04
CA ASP A 24 -9.63 10.49 7.20
C ASP A 24 -8.64 9.32 7.14
N ILE A 25 -9.04 8.13 7.64
CA ILE A 25 -8.21 6.91 7.60
C ILE A 25 -7.69 6.59 6.19
N PRO A 26 -8.51 6.63 5.11
CA PRO A 26 -8.02 6.35 3.77
C PRO A 26 -6.95 7.34 3.33
N GLU A 27 -7.14 8.63 3.59
CA GLU A 27 -6.20 9.68 3.28
C GLU A 27 -4.89 9.53 4.07
N TRP A 28 -4.98 9.17 5.35
CA TRP A 28 -3.82 8.97 6.19
C TRP A 28 -2.96 7.77 5.72
N LEU A 29 -3.59 6.62 5.50
CA LEU A 29 -2.92 5.43 4.97
C LEU A 29 -2.29 5.68 3.58
N LEU A 30 -2.90 6.55 2.77
CA LEU A 30 -2.40 6.91 1.46
C LEU A 30 -1.20 7.86 1.52
N GLN A 31 -1.25 8.89 2.37
CA GLN A 31 -0.30 10.01 2.34
C GLN A 31 0.94 9.81 3.20
N ASP A 32 0.81 9.09 4.31
CA ASP A 32 1.89 8.95 5.29
C ASP A 32 2.85 7.82 4.88
N GLU A 33 4.16 8.09 4.84
CA GLU A 33 5.17 7.13 4.38
C GLU A 33 5.36 5.95 5.35
N ASP A 34 5.04 6.13 6.63
CA ASP A 34 5.27 5.12 7.68
C ASP A 34 4.09 4.13 7.83
N THR A 35 3.02 4.33 7.06
CA THR A 35 1.83 3.47 7.10
C THR A 35 1.92 2.30 6.11
N GLN A 36 1.37 1.18 6.55
CA GLN A 36 1.27 -0.07 5.81
C GLN A 36 -0.16 -0.31 5.35
N THR A 37 -0.34 -0.78 4.12
CA THR A 37 -1.61 -1.29 3.61
C THR A 37 -1.35 -2.54 2.79
N PHE A 38 -1.98 -3.65 3.15
CA PHE A 38 -1.74 -4.94 2.51
C PHE A 38 -2.96 -5.86 2.64
N ILE A 39 -3.05 -6.87 1.79
CA ILE A 39 -3.99 -7.97 1.96
C ILE A 39 -3.31 -9.05 2.79
N GLY A 40 -3.97 -9.46 3.86
CA GLY A 40 -3.49 -10.47 4.78
C GLY A 40 -4.53 -11.55 5.06
N GLU A 41 -4.07 -12.65 5.65
CA GLU A 41 -4.92 -13.72 6.18
C GLU A 41 -4.89 -13.67 7.71
N VAL A 42 -6.05 -13.66 8.35
CA VAL A 42 -6.17 -13.68 9.80
C VAL A 42 -5.78 -15.05 10.32
N LYS A 43 -4.61 -15.18 10.93
CA LYS A 43 -4.16 -16.44 11.51
C LYS A 43 -4.83 -16.69 12.87
N GLU A 44 -4.87 -15.66 13.70
CA GLU A 44 -5.35 -15.74 15.07
C GLU A 44 -5.93 -14.39 15.47
N MET A 45 -7.01 -14.41 16.25
CA MET A 45 -7.65 -13.20 16.76
C MET A 45 -8.06 -13.41 18.21
N THR A 46 -7.67 -12.45 19.04
CA THR A 46 -7.94 -12.38 20.48
C THR A 46 -8.57 -11.03 20.79
N GLU A 47 -9.00 -10.84 22.04
CA GLU A 47 -9.53 -9.54 22.48
C GLU A 47 -8.47 -8.43 22.45
N GLU A 48 -7.19 -8.78 22.60
CA GLU A 48 -6.09 -7.81 22.73
C GLU A 48 -5.26 -7.64 21.45
N SER A 49 -5.31 -8.62 20.55
CA SER A 49 -4.42 -8.67 19.39
C SER A 49 -4.97 -9.49 18.23
N VAL A 50 -4.46 -9.20 17.04
CA VAL A 50 -4.67 -10.00 15.83
C VAL A 50 -3.32 -10.37 15.22
N THR A 51 -3.19 -11.61 14.78
CA THR A 51 -2.02 -12.07 14.02
C THR A 51 -2.41 -12.25 12.57
N LEU A 52 -1.69 -11.58 11.67
CA LEU A 52 -1.90 -11.64 10.23
C LEU A 52 -0.72 -12.34 9.54
N ILE A 53 -1.01 -13.08 8.49
CA ILE A 53 -0.03 -13.52 7.50
C ILE A 53 -0.12 -12.57 6.31
N GLN A 54 0.97 -11.90 5.97
CA GLN A 54 1.02 -10.97 4.84
C GLN A 54 0.95 -11.74 3.51
N ARG A 55 0.04 -11.37 2.60
CA ARG A 55 -0.19 -12.09 1.34
C ARG A 55 0.04 -11.24 0.09
N TYR A 56 -0.36 -9.97 0.10
CA TYR A 56 -0.18 -9.09 -1.05
C TYR A 56 0.03 -7.64 -0.63
N ASN A 57 1.09 -6.99 -1.14
CA ASN A 57 1.39 -5.60 -0.81
C ASN A 57 0.52 -4.63 -1.59
N ILE A 58 0.02 -3.59 -0.91
CA ILE A 58 -0.60 -2.43 -1.55
C ILE A 58 0.30 -1.19 -1.36
N LYS A 59 0.84 -0.98 -0.15
CA LYS A 59 1.77 0.10 0.20
C LYS A 59 2.49 -0.20 1.53
N GLY A 60 3.69 0.33 1.69
CA GLY A 60 4.49 0.28 2.92
C GLY A 60 5.47 -0.88 2.94
N GLU A 61 6.21 -0.99 4.05
CA GLU A 61 7.10 -2.14 4.27
C GLU A 61 6.31 -3.44 4.23
N PHE A 62 6.82 -4.46 3.54
CA PHE A 62 6.08 -5.70 3.32
C PHE A 62 7.01 -6.88 3.11
N GLU A 63 6.66 -8.00 3.72
CA GLU A 63 7.37 -9.27 3.56
C GLU A 63 6.34 -10.40 3.37
N GLU A 64 6.27 -10.96 2.15
CA GLU A 64 5.29 -11.98 1.80
C GLU A 64 5.44 -13.24 2.69
N GLY A 65 4.32 -13.72 3.23
CA GLY A 65 4.28 -14.87 4.13
C GLY A 65 4.75 -14.58 5.56
N SER A 66 5.22 -13.37 5.85
CA SER A 66 5.59 -12.98 7.22
C SER A 66 4.36 -12.99 8.14
N LYS A 67 4.60 -13.34 9.41
CA LYS A 67 3.60 -13.34 10.48
C LYS A 67 3.85 -12.12 11.36
N GLN A 68 2.84 -11.28 11.51
CA GLN A 68 2.92 -10.10 12.37
C GLN A 68 1.71 -10.04 13.29
N THR A 69 1.95 -9.66 14.55
CA THR A 69 0.91 -9.50 15.56
C THR A 69 0.74 -8.03 15.87
N TYR A 70 -0.51 -7.56 15.79
CA TYR A 70 -0.88 -6.18 15.99
C TYR A 70 -1.82 -6.07 17.20
N PRO A 71 -1.63 -5.08 18.08
CA PRO A 71 -2.55 -4.81 19.18
C PRO A 71 -3.89 -4.25 18.67
N VAL A 72 -5.00 -4.63 19.33
CA VAL A 72 -6.37 -4.24 18.91
C VAL A 72 -6.89 -2.98 19.62
N ARG A 73 -6.12 -2.37 20.53
CA ARG A 73 -6.52 -1.30 21.47
C ARG A 73 -7.57 -0.30 20.98
N SER A 74 -7.27 0.42 19.89
CA SER A 74 -8.15 1.43 19.29
C SER A 74 -8.41 1.12 17.81
N SER A 75 -8.57 -0.17 17.49
CA SER A 75 -8.66 -0.63 16.11
C SER A 75 -10.05 -0.46 15.52
N LEU A 76 -10.09 -0.10 14.24
CA LEU A 76 -11.32 -0.16 13.47
C LEU A 76 -11.39 -1.50 12.73
N ILE A 77 -12.13 -2.45 13.31
CA ILE A 77 -12.42 -3.73 12.65
C ILE A 77 -13.81 -3.62 12.05
N LEU A 78 -13.89 -3.51 10.73
CA LEU A 78 -15.14 -3.46 10.00
C LEU A 78 -15.52 -4.86 9.48
N GLY A 79 -16.80 -5.18 9.65
CA GLY A 79 -17.32 -6.54 9.51
C GLY A 79 -17.00 -7.45 10.70
N ASP A 80 -17.66 -8.60 10.74
CA ASP A 80 -17.41 -9.68 11.70
C ASP A 80 -16.21 -10.53 11.23
N VAL A 81 -15.01 -9.93 11.29
CA VAL A 81 -13.75 -10.55 10.84
C VAL A 81 -13.37 -11.74 11.73
N LYS A 82 -13.00 -12.86 11.10
CA LYS A 82 -12.65 -14.11 11.82
C LYS A 82 -11.32 -14.69 11.38
N ALA A 83 -10.75 -15.55 12.23
CA ALA A 83 -9.60 -16.38 11.85
C ALA A 83 -9.91 -17.20 10.59
N GLY A 84 -8.92 -17.30 9.70
CA GLY A 84 -9.03 -17.90 8.37
C GLY A 84 -9.54 -16.95 7.28
N GLU A 85 -10.01 -15.74 7.61
CA GLU A 85 -10.50 -14.80 6.60
C GLU A 85 -9.36 -14.00 5.95
N THR A 86 -9.56 -13.67 4.67
CA THR A 86 -8.72 -12.72 3.93
C THR A 86 -9.25 -11.31 4.11
N VAL A 87 -8.39 -10.40 4.55
CA VAL A 87 -8.75 -9.02 4.91
C VAL A 87 -7.80 -8.02 4.28
N LEU A 88 -8.29 -6.81 4.07
CA LEU A 88 -7.44 -5.65 3.83
C LEU A 88 -7.03 -5.09 5.20
N CYS A 89 -5.73 -5.05 5.44
CA CYS A 89 -5.13 -4.47 6.64
C CYS A 89 -4.57 -3.09 6.31
N GLY A 90 -4.99 -2.08 7.06
CA GLY A 90 -4.32 -0.78 7.13
C GLY A 90 -3.73 -0.60 8.52
N TYR A 91 -2.43 -0.36 8.61
CA TYR A 91 -1.72 -0.21 9.88
C TYR A 91 -0.89 1.07 9.85
N ALA A 92 -1.12 1.95 10.82
CA ALA A 92 -0.33 3.16 11.00
C ALA A 92 0.54 3.10 12.26
N ASP A 93 -0.03 2.68 13.39
CA ASP A 93 0.68 2.48 14.65
C ASP A 93 -0.12 1.54 15.57
N GLU A 94 0.38 1.32 16.80
CA GLU A 94 -0.21 0.43 17.80
C GLU A 94 -1.65 0.78 18.24
N ASN A 95 -2.13 1.98 17.92
CA ASN A 95 -3.49 2.43 18.21
C ASN A 95 -4.34 2.53 16.94
N ASN A 96 -3.75 2.33 15.76
CA ASN A 96 -4.37 2.62 14.48
C ASN A 96 -4.21 1.44 13.52
N LEU A 97 -4.82 0.32 13.92
CA LEU A 97 -5.02 -0.84 13.07
C LEU A 97 -6.45 -0.82 12.51
N THR A 98 -6.57 -1.11 11.22
CA THR A 98 -7.85 -1.23 10.54
C THR A 98 -7.92 -2.52 9.74
N LEU A 99 -9.01 -3.27 9.90
CA LEU A 99 -9.27 -4.50 9.15
C LEU A 99 -10.59 -4.35 8.41
N TYR A 100 -10.56 -4.59 7.10
CA TYR A 100 -11.75 -4.57 6.25
C TYR A 100 -11.94 -5.94 5.63
N LYS A 101 -13.16 -6.47 5.70
CA LYS A 101 -13.50 -7.73 5.05
C LYS A 101 -13.53 -7.56 3.54
N ILE A 102 -12.76 -8.38 2.82
CA ILE A 102 -12.73 -8.37 1.37
C ILE A 102 -13.88 -9.21 0.84
N LYS A 103 -14.71 -8.60 -0.01
CA LYS A 103 -15.77 -9.30 -0.75
C LYS A 103 -15.21 -9.95 -2.02
N LYS A 104 -14.30 -9.24 -2.70
CA LYS A 104 -13.66 -9.72 -3.93
C LYS A 104 -12.27 -9.12 -4.10
N PHE A 105 -11.31 -9.92 -4.57
CA PHE A 105 -10.03 -9.43 -5.07
C PHE A 105 -9.70 -10.19 -6.35
N GLU A 106 -9.66 -9.48 -7.48
CA GLU A 106 -9.43 -10.08 -8.79
C GLU A 106 -8.75 -9.05 -9.71
N ASN A 107 -7.73 -9.47 -10.47
CA ASN A 107 -7.01 -8.62 -11.42
C ASN A 107 -6.49 -7.31 -10.79
N GLY A 108 -5.98 -7.39 -9.55
CA GLY A 108 -5.47 -6.25 -8.79
C GLY A 108 -6.54 -5.25 -8.33
N ARG A 109 -7.83 -5.56 -8.51
CA ARG A 109 -8.95 -4.74 -8.04
C ARG A 109 -9.59 -5.37 -6.81
N ILE A 110 -9.94 -4.54 -5.85
CA ILE A 110 -10.56 -4.91 -4.58
C ILE A 110 -12.02 -4.44 -4.52
N GLU A 111 -12.87 -5.26 -3.89
CA GLU A 111 -14.22 -4.91 -3.45
C GLU A 111 -14.31 -5.21 -1.95
N LEU A 112 -14.60 -4.20 -1.15
CA LEU A 112 -14.75 -4.31 0.30
C LEU A 112 -16.22 -4.59 0.66
N SER A 113 -16.43 -5.30 1.76
CA SER A 113 -17.77 -5.78 2.15
C SER A 113 -18.66 -4.69 2.73
N ASP A 114 -18.07 -3.71 3.42
CA ASP A 114 -18.81 -2.64 4.07
C ASP A 114 -19.11 -1.47 3.11
N ASP A 115 -20.28 -0.86 3.25
CA ASP A 115 -20.77 0.23 2.40
C ASP A 115 -20.65 1.62 3.05
N TYR A 116 -19.67 1.79 3.95
CA TYR A 116 -19.41 3.11 4.52
C TYR A 116 -18.74 4.03 3.49
N PRO A 117 -19.05 5.34 3.47
CA PRO A 117 -18.42 6.29 2.54
C PRO A 117 -16.89 6.31 2.61
N MET A 118 -16.32 6.06 3.79
CA MET A 118 -14.88 5.93 3.99
C MET A 118 -14.32 4.65 3.34
N THR A 119 -15.00 3.51 3.52
CA THR A 119 -14.63 2.24 2.90
C THR A 119 -14.65 2.34 1.37
N LYS A 120 -15.65 3.03 0.80
CA LYS A 120 -15.74 3.28 -0.64
C LYS A 120 -14.60 4.16 -1.16
N ARG A 121 -14.23 5.21 -0.42
CA ARG A 121 -13.03 6.02 -0.78
C ARG A 121 -11.75 5.20 -0.75
N LEU A 122 -11.55 4.34 0.26
CA LEU A 122 -10.39 3.47 0.33
C LEU A 122 -10.35 2.49 -0.85
N GLU A 123 -11.48 1.85 -1.16
CA GLU A 123 -11.65 0.99 -2.34
C GLU A 123 -11.29 1.75 -3.64
N ASP A 124 -11.79 2.98 -3.80
CA ASP A 124 -11.51 3.82 -4.97
C ASP A 124 -10.02 4.17 -5.07
N TYR A 125 -9.36 4.61 -3.99
CA TYR A 125 -7.92 4.95 -4.01
C TYR A 125 -7.05 3.73 -4.38
N ILE A 126 -7.38 2.55 -3.86
CA ILE A 126 -6.66 1.31 -4.21
C ILE A 126 -6.90 0.99 -5.69
N ASN A 127 -8.16 0.96 -6.13
CA ASN A 127 -8.53 0.58 -7.49
C ASN A 127 -8.09 1.58 -8.57
N ASN A 128 -7.89 2.86 -8.21
CA ASN A 128 -7.37 3.91 -9.10
C ASN A 128 -5.82 3.97 -9.11
N GLY A 129 -5.17 3.09 -8.33
CA GLY A 129 -3.72 2.97 -8.26
C GLY A 129 -3.04 4.09 -7.47
N ASP A 130 -3.76 4.82 -6.62
CA ASP A 130 -3.20 5.93 -5.84
C ASP A 130 -2.24 5.41 -4.77
N PHE A 131 -2.58 4.30 -4.11
CA PHE A 131 -1.67 3.60 -3.21
C PHE A 131 -0.40 3.11 -3.92
N ALA A 132 -0.52 2.57 -5.13
CA ALA A 132 0.64 2.13 -5.91
C ALA A 132 1.55 3.30 -6.30
N LYS A 133 0.98 4.47 -6.64
CA LYS A 133 1.76 5.70 -6.87
C LYS A 133 2.46 6.18 -5.60
N ALA A 134 1.78 6.12 -4.46
CA ALA A 134 2.35 6.51 -3.18
C ALA A 134 3.49 5.59 -2.76
N GLU A 135 3.35 4.28 -2.96
CA GLU A 135 4.41 3.30 -2.69
C GLU A 135 5.63 3.51 -3.60
N LEU A 136 5.42 3.73 -4.89
CA LEU A 136 6.51 4.05 -5.82
C LEU A 136 7.27 5.30 -5.36
N LYS A 137 6.57 6.34 -4.92
CA LYS A 137 7.18 7.57 -4.39
C LYS A 137 7.98 7.29 -3.11
N ARG A 138 7.45 6.50 -2.18
CA ARG A 138 8.14 6.10 -0.94
C ARG A 138 9.45 5.38 -1.25
N LEU A 139 9.43 4.43 -2.19
CA LEU A 139 10.61 3.68 -2.61
C LEU A 139 11.67 4.58 -3.25
N LEU A 140 11.28 5.50 -4.15
CA LEU A 140 12.21 6.48 -4.75
C LEU A 140 12.84 7.40 -3.70
N ASN A 141 12.05 7.89 -2.75
CA ASN A 141 12.53 8.73 -1.66
C ASN A 141 13.51 7.98 -0.73
N SER A 142 13.31 6.68 -0.53
CA SER A 142 14.20 5.85 0.27
C SER A 142 15.54 5.57 -0.44
N SER A 143 15.54 5.37 -1.77
CA SER A 143 16.76 5.18 -2.55
C SER A 143 17.62 6.45 -2.62
N ASP A 144 16.99 7.64 -2.70
CA ASP A 144 17.73 8.91 -2.74
C ASP A 144 18.42 9.23 -1.40
N LYS A 145 17.87 8.74 -0.28
CA LYS A 145 18.50 8.88 1.05
C LYS A 145 19.76 8.02 1.21
N ASP A 146 19.86 6.91 0.48
CA ASP A 146 21.03 6.02 0.51
C ASP A 146 22.11 6.41 -0.52
N THR A 147 21.75 7.20 -1.54
CA THR A 147 22.64 7.57 -2.65
C THR A 147 23.45 8.86 -2.38
N GLY A 148 23.79 9.12 -1.13
CA GLY A 148 24.77 10.14 -0.72
C GLY A 148 26.23 9.83 -1.12
N LYS A 149 26.45 9.01 -2.16
CA LYS A 149 27.77 8.68 -2.71
C LYS A 149 27.72 8.52 -4.23
N HIS A 150 28.00 9.61 -4.92
CA HIS A 150 28.55 9.76 -6.28
C HIS A 150 28.41 8.59 -7.30
N THR A 151 27.70 8.92 -8.40
CA THR A 151 28.12 8.77 -9.82
C THR A 151 27.55 7.61 -10.68
N GLU A 152 26.92 8.07 -11.77
CA GLU A 152 26.79 7.50 -13.13
C GLU A 152 25.80 6.37 -13.44
N GLN A 153 24.67 6.81 -14.00
CA GLN A 153 24.09 6.37 -15.28
C GLN A 153 24.88 5.27 -16.00
N SER A 154 24.36 4.05 -15.95
CA SER A 154 24.71 2.96 -16.86
C SER A 154 23.42 2.35 -17.44
N GLU A 155 23.39 2.29 -18.77
CA GLU A 155 22.28 1.82 -19.60
C GLU A 155 21.98 0.32 -19.37
N PRO A 156 20.72 -0.15 -19.54
CA PRO A 156 20.40 -1.58 -19.50
C PRO A 156 20.84 -2.27 -20.80
N LYS A 157 21.64 -3.34 -20.69
CA LYS A 157 21.85 -4.32 -21.77
C LYS A 157 20.78 -5.41 -21.70
N GLU A 158 20.22 -5.72 -22.86
CA GLU A 158 19.20 -6.75 -23.13
C GLU A 158 19.63 -8.19 -22.81
N GLU A 159 18.60 -8.94 -22.38
CA GLU A 159 18.22 -10.34 -22.60
C GLU A 159 19.25 -11.48 -22.64
N THR A 160 18.94 -12.57 -21.93
CA THR A 160 18.73 -13.90 -22.54
C THR A 160 17.85 -14.80 -21.65
N SER A 161 16.78 -15.31 -22.28
CA SER A 161 15.95 -16.50 -22.04
C SER A 161 16.50 -17.64 -21.16
N VAL A 162 15.64 -18.35 -20.41
CA VAL A 162 15.33 -19.80 -20.60
C VAL A 162 14.58 -20.44 -19.39
N LYS A 163 13.40 -21.02 -19.71
CA LYS A 163 12.68 -22.21 -19.16
C LYS A 163 11.93 -22.22 -17.80
N HIS A 164 10.63 -22.47 -17.97
CA HIS A 164 9.68 -23.20 -17.12
C HIS A 164 10.15 -24.65 -16.82
N PRO A 165 9.77 -25.24 -15.67
CA PRO A 165 8.71 -26.26 -15.74
C PRO A 165 7.73 -26.31 -14.55
N ASP A 166 6.49 -26.65 -14.92
CA ASP A 166 5.36 -27.21 -14.16
C ASP A 166 5.69 -28.13 -12.97
N LYS A 167 4.87 -28.03 -11.92
CA LYS A 167 4.25 -29.21 -11.29
C LYS A 167 3.05 -28.88 -10.40
N THR A 168 1.91 -29.39 -10.85
CA THR A 168 0.67 -29.68 -10.14
C THR A 168 0.90 -30.68 -9.01
N ASP A 169 0.27 -30.49 -7.85
CA ASP A 169 -0.25 -31.57 -7.01
C ASP A 169 -1.42 -31.04 -6.18
N ALA A 170 -2.61 -31.57 -6.47
CA ALA A 170 -3.84 -31.32 -5.73
C ALA A 170 -4.00 -32.40 -4.65
N ILE A 171 -4.32 -31.99 -3.42
CA ILE A 171 -4.88 -32.88 -2.39
C ILE A 171 -6.09 -32.18 -1.78
N GLY A 172 -7.24 -32.83 -1.90
CA GLY A 172 -8.55 -32.33 -1.47
C GLY A 172 -8.84 -32.53 0.02
N GLY A 173 -9.91 -31.85 0.46
CA GLY A 173 -10.53 -32.02 1.78
C GLY A 173 -11.44 -30.83 2.08
N ALA A 174 -12.72 -31.11 2.30
CA ALA A 174 -13.79 -30.14 2.51
C ALA A 174 -13.65 -29.36 3.82
N ASP A 175 -13.88 -28.05 3.77
CA ASP A 175 -14.92 -27.33 4.54
C ASP A 175 -14.93 -25.86 4.06
N GLY A 176 -16.13 -25.30 3.93
CA GLY A 176 -16.37 -24.01 3.27
C GLY A 176 -15.76 -22.83 4.01
N SER A 177 -14.49 -22.54 3.72
CA SER A 177 -13.90 -21.21 3.82
C SER A 177 -13.81 -20.67 2.40
N THR A 178 -14.45 -19.54 2.11
CA THR A 178 -14.23 -18.80 0.86
C THR A 178 -12.83 -18.22 0.91
N SER A 179 -11.82 -19.04 0.65
CA SER A 179 -10.46 -18.58 0.38
C SER A 179 -10.50 -17.82 -0.94
N ILE A 180 -10.32 -16.51 -0.88
CA ILE A 180 -10.09 -15.72 -2.10
C ILE A 180 -8.73 -16.17 -2.63
N VAL A 181 -8.73 -16.83 -3.79
CA VAL A 181 -7.49 -17.22 -4.47
C VAL A 181 -6.85 -15.94 -5.01
N ILE A 182 -5.77 -15.51 -4.37
CA ILE A 182 -4.93 -14.43 -4.86
C ILE A 182 -4.09 -15.01 -6.00
N GLU A 183 -4.58 -14.91 -7.24
CA GLU A 183 -3.74 -15.21 -8.40
C GLU A 183 -2.65 -14.15 -8.51
N ASN A 184 -1.39 -14.59 -8.39
CA ASN A 184 -0.20 -13.74 -8.25
C ASN A 184 0.24 -13.10 -9.59
N THR A 185 -0.69 -12.65 -10.41
CA THR A 185 -0.43 -11.94 -11.68
C THR A 185 -0.12 -10.46 -11.45
N GLY A 186 -0.49 -9.90 -10.29
CA GLY A 186 -0.41 -8.46 -10.01
C GLY A 186 1.00 -7.86 -9.95
N MET A 187 2.00 -8.57 -9.42
CA MET A 187 3.35 -8.00 -9.27
C MET A 187 4.13 -7.95 -10.61
N VAL A 188 3.81 -8.86 -11.53
CA VAL A 188 4.43 -8.92 -12.87
C VAL A 188 3.82 -7.86 -13.81
N ASP A 189 2.52 -7.57 -13.69
CA ASP A 189 1.83 -6.60 -14.54
C ASP A 189 2.10 -5.14 -14.15
N ILE A 190 2.29 -4.81 -12.87
CA ILE A 190 2.66 -3.45 -12.46
C ILE A 190 4.01 -3.05 -13.06
N TRP A 191 4.99 -3.96 -13.09
CA TRP A 191 6.27 -3.73 -13.78
C TRP A 191 6.09 -3.48 -15.28
N LYS A 192 5.16 -4.18 -15.94
CA LYS A 192 4.84 -3.97 -17.36
C LYS A 192 4.27 -2.58 -17.62
N PHE A 193 3.39 -2.08 -16.74
CA PHE A 193 2.83 -0.71 -16.83
C PHE A 193 3.88 0.38 -16.54
N VAL A 194 4.75 0.18 -15.55
CA VAL A 194 5.83 1.13 -15.20
C VAL A 194 6.84 1.27 -16.33
N VAL A 195 7.24 0.16 -16.98
CA VAL A 195 8.13 0.18 -18.15
C VAL A 195 7.48 0.90 -19.34
N GLY A 196 6.17 0.70 -19.57
CA GLY A 196 5.44 1.37 -20.65
C GLY A 196 5.37 2.90 -20.51
N ILE A 197 5.14 3.41 -19.30
CA ILE A 197 5.06 4.86 -19.02
C ILE A 197 6.45 5.51 -19.08
N GLY A 198 7.49 4.82 -18.59
CA GLY A 198 8.88 5.30 -18.67
C GLY A 198 9.36 5.50 -20.10
N ILE A 199 9.06 4.56 -21.00
CA ILE A 199 9.43 4.65 -22.43
C ILE A 199 8.69 5.81 -23.14
N LEU A 200 7.41 6.03 -22.79
CA LEU A 200 6.61 7.11 -23.39
C LEU A 200 7.14 8.50 -22.99
N LEU A 201 7.56 8.69 -21.73
CA LEU A 201 8.12 9.96 -21.26
C LEU A 201 9.51 10.24 -21.84
N VAL A 202 10.36 9.21 -21.97
CA VAL A 202 11.70 9.35 -22.58
C VAL A 202 11.60 9.72 -24.06
N THR A 203 10.70 9.08 -24.82
CA THR A 203 10.51 9.39 -26.25
C THR A 203 9.95 10.80 -26.49
N THR A 204 9.01 11.24 -25.65
CA THR A 204 8.42 12.59 -25.74
C THR A 204 9.43 13.68 -25.34
N GLY A 205 10.23 13.43 -24.30
CA GLY A 205 11.29 14.34 -23.86
C GLY A 205 12.43 14.51 -24.88
N VAL A 206 12.88 13.41 -25.49
CA VAL A 206 13.92 13.45 -26.55
C VAL A 206 13.44 14.19 -27.80
N LEU A 207 12.16 14.07 -28.16
CA LEU A 207 11.56 14.79 -29.29
C LEU A 207 11.49 16.30 -29.06
N LEU A 208 11.16 16.74 -27.84
CA LEU A 208 11.11 18.17 -27.49
C LEU A 208 12.50 18.81 -27.48
N ILE A 209 13.51 18.12 -26.92
CA ILE A 209 14.89 18.61 -26.90
C ILE A 209 15.49 18.71 -28.31
N LYS A 210 15.20 17.75 -29.20
CA LYS A 210 15.66 17.81 -30.60
C LYS A 210 15.00 18.95 -31.39
N ARG A 211 13.74 19.28 -31.09
CA ARG A 211 13.04 20.41 -31.75
C ARG A 211 13.65 21.74 -31.35
N GLN A 212 13.99 21.94 -30.08
CA GLN A 212 14.55 23.20 -29.58
C GLN A 212 15.97 23.49 -30.10
N LYS A 213 16.77 22.44 -30.38
CA LYS A 213 18.11 22.59 -30.97
C LYS A 213 18.13 22.90 -32.47
N ARG A 214 17.01 22.71 -33.20
CA ARG A 214 16.93 23.00 -34.65
C ARG A 214 16.49 24.43 -34.98
N THR A 215 15.99 25.17 -33.99
CA THR A 215 15.46 26.53 -34.15
C THR A 215 16.38 27.61 -33.57
N ARG A 216 17.66 27.31 -33.37
CA ARG A 216 18.66 28.29 -32.92
C ARG A 216 19.83 28.35 -33.88
#